data_AF-A0A846WPJ6-F1
#
_entry.id   AF-A0A846WPJ6-F1
#
_cell.length_a   1.000
_cell.length_b   1.000
_cell.length_c   1.000
_cell.angle_alpha   90.00
_cell.angle_beta   90.00
_cell.angle_gamma   90.00
#
_symmetry.space_group_name_H-M   'P 1'
#
loop_
_entity.id
_entity.type
_entity.pdbx_description
1 polymer ?
#
loop_
_entity_poly.entity_id
_entity_poly.type
_entity_poly.pdbx_seq_one_letter_code
_entity_poly.pdbx_strand_id
1 'polypeptide(L)'
;MEVFFYRSALNVRVTFEDDYDIGKGDADSDAIWLNPIWYQVEASVRSVLDSLGFVLAASLEVEMTTGRADEIAVVGSHTSLPAFARVKGERVEGELLGKYLAAVGQNANVRDALADMRMALRLSIDTAFYCYRGIECLRHEFLQPEDGDKTGPSWSRMHAALGTSKAGMDPLTKLATARRHGESLVLSHDDRIMWLRWTRDVIAKYIEDYLPNLRAVEAGQS
;
A
#
# COMPACT_ATOMS: atom_id res chain seq x y z
N MET A 1 33.53 -10.21 13.69
CA MET A 1 33.46 -9.58 12.36
C MET A 1 32.58 -8.36 12.50
N GLU A 2 33.15 -7.15 12.35
CA GLU A 2 32.42 -5.89 12.49
C GLU A 2 32.01 -5.38 11.12
N VAL A 3 30.73 -5.05 10.97
CA VAL A 3 30.16 -4.43 9.78
C VAL A 3 29.60 -3.09 10.20
N PHE A 4 30.15 -2.00 9.66
CA PHE A 4 29.68 -0.65 9.89
C PHE A 4 28.68 -0.25 8.81
N PHE A 5 27.51 0.27 9.21
CA PHE A 5 26.57 0.94 8.32
C PHE A 5 26.61 2.46 8.57
N TYR A 6 26.53 3.24 7.48
CA TYR A 6 26.59 4.69 7.49
C TYR A 6 25.50 5.30 8.40
N ARG A 7 25.95 6.02 9.43
CA ARG A 7 25.23 6.92 10.36
C ARG A 7 23.69 6.98 10.20
N SER A 8 22.99 5.99 10.74
CA SER A 8 21.60 6.19 11.15
C SER A 8 21.54 7.28 12.22
N ALA A 9 20.62 8.24 12.09
CA ALA A 9 20.40 9.25 13.12
C ALA A 9 19.96 8.63 14.46
N LEU A 10 19.35 7.44 14.40
CA LEU A 10 18.92 6.64 15.54
C LEU A 10 18.96 5.15 15.18
N ASN A 11 19.41 4.31 16.11
CA ASN A 11 19.25 2.86 16.03
C ASN A 11 18.33 2.40 17.16
N VAL A 12 17.26 1.70 16.83
CA VAL A 12 16.30 1.16 17.81
C VAL A 12 16.40 -0.35 17.80
N ARG A 13 16.61 -0.95 18.98
CA ARG A 13 16.47 -2.39 19.19
C ARG A 13 15.13 -2.66 19.85
N VAL A 14 14.34 -3.54 19.26
CA VAL A 14 13.09 -4.04 19.85
C VAL A 14 13.29 -5.50 20.23
N THR A 15 12.85 -5.87 21.44
CA THR A 15 12.91 -7.23 21.97
C THR A 15 11.50 -7.60 22.43
N PHE A 16 11.04 -8.80 22.07
CA PHE A 16 9.78 -9.37 22.55
C PHE A 16 10.09 -10.44 23.59
N GLU A 17 9.23 -10.60 24.60
CA GLU A 17 9.39 -11.60 25.66
C GLU A 17 8.70 -12.94 25.32
N ASP A 18 7.77 -12.93 24.37
CA ASP A 18 6.98 -14.12 23.98
C ASP A 18 7.63 -14.89 22.82
N ASP A 19 7.57 -16.23 22.90
CA ASP A 19 7.97 -17.13 21.82
C ASP A 19 7.00 -16.99 20.61
N TYR A 20 7.52 -16.58 19.46
CA TYR A 20 6.76 -16.56 18.20
C TYR A 20 6.96 -17.88 17.46
N ASP A 21 5.86 -18.47 16.97
CA ASP A 21 5.92 -19.65 16.09
C ASP A 21 6.50 -19.24 14.71
N ILE A 22 7.81 -19.38 14.59
CA ILE A 22 8.56 -19.19 13.35
C ILE A 22 8.38 -20.43 12.47
N GLY A 23 7.41 -20.38 11.55
CA GLY A 23 7.22 -21.42 10.53
C GLY A 23 8.53 -21.76 9.79
N LYS A 24 8.63 -22.98 9.26
CA LYS A 24 9.89 -23.50 8.68
C LYS A 24 10.41 -22.63 7.51
N GLY A 25 11.70 -22.29 7.60
CA GLY A 25 12.47 -21.33 6.80
C GLY A 25 12.45 -21.45 5.27
N ASP A 26 11.39 -20.98 4.63
CA ASP A 26 11.46 -20.44 3.27
C ASP A 26 11.36 -18.89 3.28
N ALA A 27 11.71 -18.22 2.18
CA ALA A 27 11.68 -16.76 2.11
C ALA A 27 10.26 -16.17 2.30
N ASP A 28 9.20 -16.96 2.08
CA ASP A 28 7.83 -16.57 2.37
C ASP A 28 7.56 -16.71 3.89
N SER A 29 8.17 -17.68 4.58
CA SER A 29 8.12 -17.87 6.05
C SER A 29 8.75 -16.71 6.81
N ASP A 30 9.87 -16.15 6.34
CA ASP A 30 10.52 -14.99 6.98
C ASP A 30 9.59 -13.78 6.97
N ALA A 31 8.93 -13.51 5.84
CA ALA A 31 7.95 -12.43 5.71
C ALA A 31 6.66 -12.71 6.51
N ILE A 32 6.28 -13.97 6.70
CA ILE A 32 5.08 -14.37 7.45
C ILE A 32 5.18 -13.95 8.92
N TRP A 33 6.34 -14.09 9.57
CA TRP A 33 6.50 -13.70 10.97
C TRP A 33 7.04 -12.27 11.16
N LEU A 34 7.92 -11.78 10.28
CA LEU A 34 8.48 -10.43 10.38
C LEU A 34 7.42 -9.33 10.19
N ASN A 35 6.47 -9.51 9.26
CA ASN A 35 5.47 -8.48 8.98
C ASN A 35 4.51 -8.24 10.18
N PRO A 36 3.91 -9.26 10.81
CA PRO A 36 3.11 -9.08 12.02
C PRO A 36 3.89 -8.38 13.15
N ILE A 37 5.14 -8.80 13.40
CA ILE A 37 6.02 -8.17 14.38
C ILE A 37 6.24 -6.69 14.05
N TRP A 38 6.58 -6.41 12.79
CA TRP A 38 6.77 -5.05 12.31
C TRP A 38 5.53 -4.18 12.54
N TYR A 39 4.33 -4.68 12.22
CA TYR A 39 3.09 -3.93 12.40
C TYR A 39 2.83 -3.55 13.87
N GLN A 40 3.29 -4.37 14.82
CA GLN A 40 3.14 -4.08 16.25
C GLN A 40 4.06 -2.94 16.72
N VAL A 41 5.25 -2.83 16.13
CA VAL A 41 6.29 -1.90 16.60
C VAL A 41 6.40 -0.64 15.77
N GLU A 42 5.94 -0.69 14.51
CA GLU A 42 6.07 0.41 13.55
C GLU A 42 5.55 1.72 14.12
N ALA A 43 4.38 1.69 14.77
CA ALA A 43 3.76 2.87 15.36
C ALA A 43 4.65 3.55 16.41
N SER A 44 5.25 2.74 17.29
CA SER A 44 6.11 3.20 18.37
C SER A 44 7.45 3.72 17.87
N VAL A 45 8.05 3.04 16.88
CA VAL A 45 9.33 3.51 16.30
C VAL A 45 9.10 4.80 15.49
N ARG A 46 8.00 4.89 14.75
CA ARG A 46 7.65 6.09 14.01
C ARG A 46 7.37 7.28 14.93
N SER A 47 6.67 7.11 16.04
CA SER A 47 6.40 8.25 16.94
C SER A 47 7.68 8.90 17.50
N VAL A 48 8.73 8.09 17.74
CA VAL A 48 10.07 8.60 18.10
C VAL A 48 10.69 9.38 16.93
N LEU A 49 10.63 8.84 15.72
CA LEU A 49 11.15 9.53 14.53
C LEU A 49 10.35 10.78 14.17
N ASP A 50 9.04 10.78 14.32
CA ASP A 50 8.17 11.94 14.06
C ASP A 50 8.49 13.07 15.05
N SER A 51 8.72 12.72 16.32
CA SER A 51 9.16 13.66 17.35
C SER A 51 10.53 14.26 17.02
N LEU A 52 11.49 13.42 16.61
CA LEU A 52 12.82 13.88 16.21
C LEU A 52 12.78 14.70 14.91
N GLY A 53 12.00 14.26 13.94
CA GLY A 53 11.81 14.92 12.65
C GLY A 53 11.15 16.29 12.81
N PHE A 54 10.20 16.43 13.74
CA PHE A 54 9.61 17.72 14.10
C PHE A 54 10.66 18.69 14.65
N VAL A 55 11.52 18.23 15.56
CA VAL A 55 12.60 19.05 16.14
C VAL A 55 13.64 19.44 15.08
N LEU A 56 13.97 18.52 14.17
CA LEU A 56 14.98 18.73 13.14
C LEU A 56 14.45 19.37 11.85
N ALA A 57 13.14 19.59 11.74
CA ALA A 57 12.45 19.92 10.50
C ALA A 57 12.83 18.96 9.34
N ALA A 58 12.93 17.67 9.64
CA ALA A 58 13.40 16.64 8.71
C ALA A 58 12.36 15.52 8.57
N SER A 59 12.23 14.98 7.35
CA SER A 59 11.51 13.72 7.12
C SER A 59 12.47 12.57 7.43
N LEU A 60 12.17 11.84 8.50
CA LEU A 60 12.95 10.68 8.93
C LEU A 60 12.16 9.42 8.64
N GLU A 61 12.84 8.41 8.11
CA GLU A 61 12.21 7.19 7.63
C GLU A 61 12.77 6.00 8.39
N VAL A 62 11.89 5.09 8.81
CA VAL A 62 12.33 3.83 9.44
C VAL A 62 12.65 2.82 8.34
N GLU A 63 13.80 2.19 8.47
CA GLU A 63 14.22 1.05 7.66
C GLU A 63 14.56 -0.11 8.61
N MET A 64 13.89 -1.25 8.44
CA MET A 64 14.31 -2.49 9.09
C MET A 64 15.54 -2.99 8.33
N THR A 65 16.67 -3.16 8.99
CA THR A 65 17.93 -3.59 8.35
C THR A 65 18.22 -5.07 8.58
N THR A 66 17.89 -5.57 9.77
CA THR A 66 18.11 -6.96 10.21
C THR A 66 17.02 -7.38 11.17
N GLY A 67 16.75 -8.69 11.24
CA GLY A 67 15.87 -9.32 12.23
C GLY A 67 16.44 -10.66 12.66
N ARG A 68 16.19 -11.07 13.91
CA ARG A 68 16.56 -12.40 14.40
C ARG A 68 15.45 -12.96 15.29
N ALA A 69 15.03 -14.18 15.00
CA ALA A 69 14.17 -14.97 15.86
C ALA A 69 14.85 -16.33 16.07
N ASP A 70 15.10 -16.70 17.33
CA ASP A 70 15.89 -17.87 17.72
C ASP A 70 17.25 -17.97 16.99
N GLU A 71 17.48 -19.05 16.23
CA GLU A 71 18.66 -19.28 15.41
C GLU A 71 18.54 -18.69 13.99
N ILE A 72 17.37 -18.19 13.60
CA ILE A 72 17.10 -17.66 12.27
C ILE A 72 17.44 -16.17 12.24
N ALA A 73 18.39 -15.79 11.40
CA ALA A 73 18.74 -14.40 11.13
C ALA A 73 18.32 -14.01 9.71
N VAL A 74 17.61 -12.90 9.59
CA VAL A 74 17.18 -12.31 8.32
C VAL A 74 17.89 -10.98 8.14
N VAL A 75 18.46 -10.79 6.95
CA VAL A 75 19.03 -9.52 6.51
C VAL A 75 18.15 -9.01 5.37
N GLY A 76 17.59 -7.82 5.51
CA GLY A 76 16.73 -7.27 4.47
C GLY A 76 16.19 -5.91 4.85
N SER A 77 16.22 -4.98 3.88
CA SER A 77 15.81 -3.57 3.98
C SER A 77 14.31 -3.32 3.86
N HIS A 78 13.51 -4.37 3.67
CA HIS A 78 12.10 -4.23 3.38
C HIS A 78 11.28 -5.32 4.04
N THR A 79 10.13 -4.91 4.60
CA THR A 79 8.92 -5.71 4.58
C THR A 79 8.56 -5.95 3.11
N SER A 80 9.27 -6.88 2.46
CA SER A 80 8.75 -7.47 1.24
C SER A 80 7.43 -8.13 1.64
N LEU A 81 6.41 -7.92 0.84
CA LEU A 81 5.17 -8.68 0.93
C LEU A 81 5.20 -9.64 -0.25
N PRO A 82 5.85 -10.83 -0.16
CA PRO A 82 5.93 -11.75 -1.28
C PRO A 82 4.54 -12.17 -1.78
N ALA A 83 3.60 -12.27 -0.85
CA ALA A 83 2.16 -12.45 -1.10
C ALA A 83 1.57 -11.37 -2.03
N PHE A 84 2.22 -10.20 -2.10
CA PHE A 84 1.88 -9.07 -2.95
C PHE A 84 2.70 -9.03 -4.24
N ALA A 85 3.95 -9.51 -4.23
CA ALA A 85 4.79 -9.57 -5.43
C ALA A 85 4.30 -10.60 -6.48
N ARG A 86 3.27 -11.38 -6.15
CA ARG A 86 2.70 -12.43 -6.99
C ARG A 86 1.29 -12.13 -7.46
N VAL A 87 1.00 -12.38 -8.74
CA VAL A 87 -0.35 -12.41 -9.31
C VAL A 87 -0.62 -13.86 -9.73
N LYS A 88 -1.72 -14.47 -9.23
CA LYS A 88 -2.02 -15.90 -9.44
C LYS A 88 -0.88 -16.87 -9.05
N GLY A 89 -0.02 -16.47 -8.10
CA GLY A 89 1.11 -17.29 -7.62
C GLY A 89 2.45 -17.04 -8.34
N GLU A 90 2.44 -16.32 -9.45
CA GLU A 90 3.62 -16.04 -10.26
C GLU A 90 4.17 -14.64 -9.98
N ARG A 91 5.50 -14.48 -9.99
CA ARG A 91 6.13 -13.16 -9.86
C ARG A 91 5.70 -12.28 -11.03
N VAL A 92 5.46 -11.01 -10.72
CA VAL A 92 5.07 -10.01 -11.72
C VAL A 92 6.28 -9.73 -12.60
N GLU A 93 6.18 -10.06 -13.89
CA GLU A 93 7.26 -9.84 -14.85
C GLU A 93 7.60 -8.35 -14.98
N GLY A 94 8.90 -8.04 -15.07
CA GLY A 94 9.40 -6.67 -15.17
C GLY A 94 8.88 -5.93 -16.41
N GLU A 95 8.49 -6.66 -17.46
CA GLU A 95 7.88 -6.11 -18.68
C GLU A 95 6.57 -5.37 -18.41
N LEU A 96 5.85 -5.70 -17.33
CA LEU A 96 4.65 -4.97 -16.93
C LEU A 96 4.96 -3.52 -16.54
N LEU A 97 6.17 -3.22 -16.03
CA LEU A 97 6.56 -1.88 -15.58
C LEU A 97 6.34 -0.82 -16.66
N GLY A 98 6.59 -1.15 -17.93
CA GLY A 98 6.41 -0.22 -19.06
C GLY A 98 4.99 0.33 -19.17
N LYS A 99 3.97 -0.49 -18.90
CA LYS A 99 2.55 -0.08 -18.96
C LYS A 99 2.23 0.92 -17.85
N TYR A 100 2.66 0.63 -16.63
CA TYR A 100 2.44 1.52 -15.48
C TYR A 100 3.21 2.84 -15.65
N LEU A 101 4.44 2.79 -16.18
CA LEU A 101 5.25 3.98 -16.50
C LEU A 101 4.57 4.86 -17.57
N ALA A 102 4.00 4.26 -18.61
CA ALA A 102 3.25 5.02 -19.62
C ALA A 102 2.01 5.69 -19.01
N ALA A 103 1.25 4.96 -18.19
CA ALA A 103 0.04 5.47 -17.56
C ALA A 103 0.31 6.66 -16.62
N VAL A 104 1.36 6.59 -15.80
CA VAL A 104 1.76 7.72 -14.92
C VAL A 104 2.24 8.95 -15.70
N GLY A 105 2.89 8.75 -16.86
CA GLY A 105 3.33 9.85 -17.70
C GLY A 105 2.16 10.68 -18.26
N GLN A 106 0.98 10.08 -18.33
CA GLN A 106 -0.16 10.62 -19.07
C GLN A 106 -1.36 10.95 -18.19
N ASN A 107 -1.43 10.43 -16.96
CA ASN A 107 -2.59 10.58 -16.09
C ASN A 107 -2.15 10.91 -14.64
N ALA A 108 -2.50 12.10 -14.17
CA ALA A 108 -2.15 12.55 -12.83
C ALA A 108 -2.87 11.74 -11.72
N ASN A 109 -4.13 11.37 -11.93
CA ASN A 109 -4.87 10.55 -10.99
C ASN A 109 -4.28 9.14 -10.85
N VAL A 110 -3.69 8.60 -11.93
CA VAL A 110 -2.92 7.34 -11.87
C VAL A 110 -1.63 7.52 -11.06
N ARG A 111 -0.92 8.65 -11.21
CA ARG A 111 0.27 8.95 -10.39
C ARG A 111 -0.08 8.98 -8.91
N ASP A 112 -1.16 9.68 -8.56
CA ASP A 112 -1.60 9.81 -7.18
C ASP A 112 -2.07 8.47 -6.62
N ALA A 113 -2.82 7.69 -7.41
CA ALA A 113 -3.25 6.35 -7.01
C ALA A 113 -2.08 5.40 -6.72
N LEU A 114 -1.01 5.43 -7.53
CA LEU A 114 0.19 4.62 -7.29
C LEU A 114 1.02 5.15 -6.13
N ALA A 115 1.09 6.46 -5.92
CA ALA A 115 1.71 7.05 -4.74
C ALA A 115 0.97 6.64 -3.46
N ASP A 116 -0.36 6.60 -3.49
CA ASP A 116 -1.21 6.14 -2.39
C ASP A 116 -1.03 4.65 -2.13
N MET A 117 -0.97 3.83 -3.17
CA MET A 117 -0.68 2.42 -3.05
C MET A 117 0.68 2.19 -2.36
N ARG A 118 1.71 2.98 -2.71
CA ARG A 118 3.00 2.95 -2.02
C ARG A 118 2.87 3.32 -0.54
N MET A 119 2.08 4.34 -0.21
CA MET A 119 1.85 4.72 1.19
C MET A 119 1.08 3.64 1.96
N ALA A 120 0.09 2.98 1.36
CA ALA A 120 -0.63 1.86 1.95
C ALA A 120 0.29 0.66 2.24
N LEU A 121 1.22 0.36 1.32
CA LEU A 121 2.26 -0.65 1.50
C LEU A 121 3.26 -0.27 2.61
N ARG A 122 3.45 1.03 2.86
CA ARG A 122 4.45 1.56 3.79
C ARG A 122 3.92 1.71 5.21
N LEU A 123 2.71 2.23 5.39
CA LEU A 123 2.16 2.65 6.68
C LEU A 123 1.07 1.66 7.13
N SER A 124 1.42 0.71 7.98
CA SER A 124 0.49 -0.35 8.41
C SER A 124 -0.82 0.20 8.97
N ILE A 125 -0.76 1.16 9.90
CA ILE A 125 -1.93 1.80 10.54
C ILE A 125 -2.82 2.54 9.52
N ASP A 126 -2.23 3.14 8.49
CA ASP A 126 -2.96 3.96 7.51
C ASP A 126 -3.34 3.17 6.25
N THR A 127 -3.13 1.84 6.23
CA THR A 127 -3.30 1.03 5.02
C THR A 127 -4.66 1.25 4.37
N ALA A 128 -5.76 1.09 5.11
CA ALA A 128 -7.11 1.26 4.57
C ALA A 128 -7.38 2.69 4.08
N PHE A 129 -6.83 3.70 4.77
CA PHE A 129 -6.98 5.10 4.37
C PHE A 129 -6.33 5.37 3.01
N TYR A 130 -5.08 4.93 2.81
CA TYR A 130 -4.39 5.12 1.54
C TYR A 130 -4.94 4.21 0.44
N CYS A 131 -5.39 2.99 0.75
CA CYS A 131 -6.11 2.13 -0.18
C CYS A 131 -7.38 2.82 -0.72
N TYR A 132 -8.17 3.45 0.17
CA TYR A 132 -9.34 4.22 -0.23
C TYR A 132 -8.96 5.45 -1.07
N ARG A 133 -7.96 6.21 -0.62
CA ARG A 133 -7.52 7.44 -1.29
C ARG A 133 -7.04 7.17 -2.71
N GLY A 134 -6.30 6.07 -2.92
CA GLY A 134 -5.84 5.69 -4.25
C GLY A 134 -6.99 5.37 -5.22
N ILE A 135 -8.06 4.75 -4.73
CA ILE A 135 -9.27 4.51 -5.54
C ILE A 135 -10.05 5.81 -5.76
N GLU A 136 -10.10 6.68 -4.76
CA GLU A 136 -10.70 8.01 -4.86
C GLU A 136 -10.00 8.89 -5.90
N CYS A 137 -8.67 8.80 -6.04
CA CYS A 137 -7.93 9.43 -7.12
C CYS A 137 -8.42 8.94 -8.49
N LEU A 138 -8.54 7.61 -8.69
CA LEU A 138 -9.04 7.06 -9.96
C LEU A 138 -10.49 7.45 -10.25
N ARG A 139 -11.34 7.58 -9.22
CA ARG A 139 -12.73 8.04 -9.39
C ARG A 139 -12.81 9.41 -10.09
N HIS A 140 -11.84 10.30 -9.91
CA HIS A 140 -11.87 11.61 -10.55
C HIS A 140 -11.91 11.53 -12.08
N GLU A 141 -11.41 10.45 -12.67
CA GLU A 141 -11.49 10.17 -14.11
C GLU A 141 -12.92 9.87 -14.59
N PHE A 142 -13.83 9.64 -13.65
CA PHE A 142 -15.24 9.37 -13.91
C PHE A 142 -16.13 10.57 -13.56
N LEU A 143 -15.57 11.73 -13.22
CA LEU A 143 -16.32 12.98 -13.04
C LEU A 143 -16.80 13.51 -14.39
N GLN A 144 -18.04 14.00 -14.42
CA GLN A 144 -18.60 14.67 -15.58
C GLN A 144 -19.08 16.07 -15.18
N PRO A 145 -19.00 17.07 -16.07
CA PRO A 145 -19.40 18.45 -15.77
C PRO A 145 -20.83 18.56 -15.22
N GLU A 146 -21.73 17.69 -15.67
CA GLU A 146 -23.15 17.70 -15.32
C GLU A 146 -23.42 17.24 -13.88
N ASP A 147 -22.44 16.60 -13.22
CA ASP A 147 -22.61 16.13 -11.85
C ASP A 147 -22.54 17.27 -10.81
N GLY A 148 -21.87 18.39 -11.16
CA GLY A 148 -21.52 19.43 -10.20
C GLY A 148 -20.75 18.86 -8.99
N ASP A 149 -21.18 19.19 -7.78
CA ASP A 149 -20.53 18.74 -6.54
C ASP A 149 -20.94 17.31 -6.11
N LYS A 150 -21.78 16.62 -6.89
CA LYS A 150 -22.26 15.28 -6.52
C LYS A 150 -21.19 14.24 -6.85
N THR A 151 -20.71 13.54 -5.82
CA THR A 151 -19.72 12.46 -6.00
C THR A 151 -20.36 11.12 -6.38
N GLY A 152 -21.62 10.88 -5.98
CA GLY A 152 -22.36 9.62 -6.21
C GLY A 152 -22.37 9.14 -7.68
N PRO A 153 -22.65 10.00 -8.67
CA PRO A 153 -22.60 9.61 -10.08
C PRO A 153 -21.23 9.08 -10.53
N SER A 154 -20.14 9.75 -10.15
CA SER A 154 -18.77 9.31 -10.51
C SER A 154 -18.40 7.97 -9.89
N TRP A 155 -18.80 7.72 -8.65
CA TRP A 155 -18.66 6.41 -8.01
C TRP A 155 -19.42 5.33 -8.78
N SER A 156 -20.68 5.59 -9.16
CA SER A 156 -21.48 4.63 -9.93
C SER A 156 -20.86 4.31 -11.30
N ARG A 157 -20.35 5.32 -12.01
CA ARG A 157 -19.66 5.12 -13.30
C ARG A 157 -18.37 4.33 -13.14
N MET A 158 -17.55 4.65 -12.14
CA MET A 158 -16.34 3.89 -11.83
C MET A 158 -16.65 2.43 -11.50
N HIS A 159 -17.65 2.19 -10.64
CA HIS A 159 -18.07 0.83 -10.28
C HIS A 159 -18.52 0.03 -11.50
N ALA A 160 -19.33 0.63 -12.37
CA ALA A 160 -19.77 0.00 -13.61
C ALA A 160 -18.60 -0.32 -14.55
N ALA A 161 -17.68 0.63 -14.75
CA ALA A 161 -16.53 0.46 -15.64
C ALA A 161 -15.52 -0.58 -15.13
N LEU A 162 -15.25 -0.57 -13.83
CA LEU A 162 -14.25 -1.45 -13.21
C LEU A 162 -14.89 -2.73 -12.64
N GLY A 163 -16.18 -2.97 -12.84
CA GLY A 163 -16.88 -4.15 -12.31
C GLY A 163 -16.75 -4.30 -10.78
N THR A 164 -16.72 -3.19 -10.06
CA THR A 164 -16.73 -3.16 -8.60
C THR A 164 -18.12 -2.73 -8.12
N SER A 165 -18.34 -2.71 -6.80
CA SER A 165 -19.61 -2.25 -6.24
C SER A 165 -19.40 -1.43 -4.98
N LYS A 166 -20.37 -0.54 -4.71
CA LYS A 166 -20.40 0.23 -3.47
C LYS A 166 -20.38 -0.70 -2.25
N ALA A 167 -21.22 -1.74 -2.24
CA ALA A 167 -21.28 -2.70 -1.14
C ALA A 167 -19.95 -3.42 -0.89
N GLY A 168 -19.19 -3.73 -1.95
CA GLY A 168 -17.85 -4.31 -1.82
C GLY A 168 -16.81 -3.33 -1.25
N MET A 169 -16.98 -2.02 -1.47
CA MET A 169 -16.07 -0.97 -1.03
C MET A 169 -16.48 -0.32 0.31
N ASP A 170 -17.73 -0.48 0.74
CA ASP A 170 -18.25 0.11 1.99
C ASP A 170 -17.41 -0.26 3.23
N PRO A 171 -16.92 -1.50 3.41
CA PRO A 171 -16.05 -1.84 4.54
C PRO A 171 -14.75 -1.02 4.55
N LEU A 172 -14.07 -0.90 3.39
CA LEU A 172 -12.87 -0.07 3.24
C LEU A 172 -13.17 1.41 3.53
N THR A 173 -14.32 1.90 3.05
CA THR A 173 -14.76 3.28 3.24
C THR A 173 -14.94 3.60 4.72
N LYS A 174 -15.53 2.69 5.50
CA LYS A 174 -15.69 2.84 6.95
C LYS A 174 -14.34 2.90 7.66
N LEU A 175 -13.42 1.99 7.33
CA LEU A 175 -12.07 1.98 7.90
C LEU A 175 -11.31 3.28 7.60
N ALA A 176 -11.36 3.75 6.35
CA ALA A 176 -10.72 5.00 5.93
C ALA A 176 -11.35 6.22 6.62
N THR A 177 -12.67 6.25 6.77
CA THR A 177 -13.40 7.34 7.42
C THR A 177 -13.09 7.42 8.91
N ALA A 178 -13.17 6.30 9.63
CA ALA A 178 -12.79 6.21 11.04
C ALA A 178 -11.35 6.72 11.25
N ARG A 179 -10.42 6.30 10.39
CA ARG A 179 -9.04 6.78 10.44
C ARG A 179 -8.92 8.29 10.22
N ARG A 180 -9.66 8.86 9.25
CA ARG A 180 -9.74 10.32 9.01
C ARG A 180 -10.28 11.09 10.22
N HIS A 181 -11.11 10.46 11.03
CA HIS A 181 -11.66 11.04 12.27
C HIS A 181 -10.81 10.77 13.51
N GLY A 182 -9.61 10.21 13.34
CA GLY A 182 -8.65 9.98 14.43
C GLY A 182 -8.95 8.74 15.26
N GLU A 183 -9.85 7.86 14.82
CA GLU A 183 -10.08 6.58 15.50
C GLU A 183 -8.84 5.68 15.38
N SER A 184 -8.56 4.95 16.46
CA SER A 184 -7.46 3.97 16.52
C SER A 184 -7.98 2.60 16.09
N LEU A 185 -7.95 2.33 14.79
CA LEU A 185 -8.27 1.03 14.22
C LEU A 185 -6.97 0.32 13.84
N VAL A 186 -6.72 -0.82 14.47
CA VAL A 186 -5.62 -1.72 14.11
C VAL A 186 -6.17 -2.79 13.19
N LEU A 187 -5.65 -2.86 11.96
CA LEU A 187 -5.97 -3.94 11.03
C LEU A 187 -5.11 -5.17 11.34
N SER A 188 -5.71 -6.35 11.20
CA SER A 188 -4.95 -7.61 11.21
C SER A 188 -4.03 -7.69 9.99
N HIS A 189 -3.03 -8.58 10.03
CA HIS A 189 -2.18 -8.84 8.86
C HIS A 189 -3.01 -9.27 7.65
N ASP A 190 -3.99 -10.15 7.86
CA ASP A 190 -4.83 -10.70 6.79
C ASP A 190 -5.73 -9.62 6.18
N ASP A 191 -6.37 -8.80 7.00
CA ASP A 191 -7.19 -7.67 6.51
C ASP A 191 -6.35 -6.69 5.71
N ARG A 192 -5.12 -6.44 6.16
CA ARG A 192 -4.18 -5.57 5.46
C ARG A 192 -3.85 -6.12 4.08
N ILE A 193 -3.47 -7.40 3.99
CA ILE A 193 -3.16 -8.07 2.72
C ILE A 193 -4.38 -8.09 1.80
N MET A 194 -5.56 -8.37 2.34
CA MET A 194 -6.82 -8.35 1.60
C MET A 194 -7.06 -6.98 0.94
N TRP A 195 -6.99 -5.89 1.71
CA TRP A 195 -7.24 -4.55 1.16
C TRP A 195 -6.18 -4.08 0.19
N LEU A 196 -4.90 -4.39 0.44
CA LEU A 196 -3.83 -4.09 -0.50
C LEU A 196 -4.08 -4.81 -1.84
N ARG A 197 -4.45 -6.10 -1.80
CA ARG A 197 -4.68 -6.91 -3.01
C ARG A 197 -5.87 -6.37 -3.78
N TRP A 198 -6.99 -6.16 -3.09
CA TRP A 198 -8.20 -5.64 -3.70
C TRP A 198 -7.96 -4.27 -4.35
N THR A 199 -7.31 -3.33 -3.65
CA THR A 199 -6.98 -2.02 -4.22
C THR A 199 -6.07 -2.12 -5.43
N ARG A 200 -5.05 -2.99 -5.39
CA ARG A 200 -4.20 -3.22 -6.56
C ARG A 200 -4.97 -3.77 -7.74
N ASP A 201 -5.89 -4.71 -7.53
CA ASP A 201 -6.70 -5.27 -8.61
C ASP A 201 -7.56 -4.19 -9.26
N VAL A 202 -8.11 -3.25 -8.47
CA VAL A 202 -8.86 -2.09 -8.98
C VAL A 202 -7.96 -1.17 -9.81
N ILE A 203 -6.77 -0.83 -9.30
CA ILE A 203 -5.81 0.04 -10.01
C ILE A 203 -5.32 -0.63 -11.31
N ALA A 204 -4.97 -1.92 -11.23
CA ALA A 204 -4.52 -2.70 -12.39
C ALA A 204 -5.61 -2.76 -13.45
N LYS A 205 -6.87 -3.05 -13.07
CA LYS A 205 -8.01 -3.05 -14.00
C LYS A 205 -8.22 -1.69 -14.68
N TYR A 206 -8.07 -0.59 -13.93
CA TYR A 206 -8.13 0.73 -14.54
C TYR A 206 -7.01 0.95 -15.58
N ILE A 207 -5.76 0.63 -15.23
CA ILE A 207 -4.60 0.89 -16.08
C ILE A 207 -4.53 -0.05 -17.29
N GLU A 208 -4.81 -1.34 -17.08
CA GLU A 208 -4.62 -2.40 -18.06
C GLU A 208 -5.83 -2.58 -18.97
N ASP A 209 -7.05 -2.43 -18.44
CA ASP A 209 -8.28 -2.69 -19.21
C ASP A 209 -9.00 -1.39 -19.60
N TYR A 210 -9.19 -0.45 -18.66
CA TYR A 210 -10.05 0.71 -18.92
C TYR A 210 -9.36 1.81 -19.73
N LEU A 211 -8.18 2.25 -19.28
CA LEU A 211 -7.46 3.39 -19.85
C LEU A 211 -7.10 3.21 -21.34
N PRO A 212 -6.65 2.02 -21.82
CA PRO A 212 -6.40 1.81 -23.24
C PRO A 212 -7.68 1.87 -24.09
N ASN A 213 -8.79 1.32 -23.58
CA ASN A 213 -10.07 1.31 -24.26
C ASN A 213 -10.67 2.71 -24.39
N LEU A 214 -10.60 3.53 -23.33
CA LEU A 214 -11.04 4.92 -23.36
C LEU A 214 -10.34 5.70 -24.50
N ARG A 215 -9.03 5.52 -24.61
CA ARG A 215 -8.23 6.23 -25.63
C ARG A 215 -8.46 5.73 -27.04
N ALA A 216 -8.71 4.43 -27.21
CA ALA A 216 -9.07 3.89 -28.51
C ALA A 216 -10.38 4.52 -29.01
N VAL A 217 -11.33 4.78 -28.11
CA VAL A 217 -12.57 5.50 -28.42
C VAL A 217 -12.29 6.96 -28.78
N GLU A 218 -11.47 7.67 -28.00
CA GLU A 218 -11.11 9.07 -28.27
C GLU A 218 -10.37 9.24 -29.62
N ALA A 219 -9.44 8.34 -29.93
CA ALA A 219 -8.68 8.35 -31.19
C ALA A 219 -9.53 7.94 -32.41
N GLY A 220 -10.65 7.24 -32.21
CA GLY A 220 -11.61 6.88 -33.26
C GLY A 220 -12.72 7.91 -33.47
N GLN A 221 -12.78 8.95 -32.64
CA GLN A 221 -13.74 10.07 -32.72
C GLN A 221 -13.12 11.35 -33.30
N SER A 222 -11.86 11.31 -33.76
CA SER A 222 -11.14 12.40 -34.43
C SER A 222 -11.20 12.31 -35.95
#